data_AF-A0A2A9CZL0-F1
#
_entry.id   AF-A0A2A9CZL0-F1
#
_cell.length_a   1.000
_cell.length_b   1.000
_cell.length_c   1.000
_cell.angle_alpha   90.00
_cell.angle_beta   90.00
_cell.angle_gamma   90.00
#
_symmetry.space_group_name_H-M   'P 1'
#
loop_
_entity.id
_entity.type
_entity.pdbx_description
1 polymer ?
#
loop_
_entity_poly.entity_id
_entity_poly.type
_entity_poly.pdbx_seq_one_letter_code
_entity_poly.pdbx_strand_id
1 'polypeptide(L)'
;MRTKDWQRIRSRVESLASKRRDYAALAWAAVGAFVTAVFTACTWAPAFSIMDDPQKFAFAWVWPAIIGFGVLGIITAAIGFLAAGDFARRERATAEELLGEMDDIYPQGS
;
A
#
# COMPACT_ATOMS: atom_id res chain seq x y z
N MET A 1 -30.69 -12.29 21.40
CA MET A 1 -29.21 -12.32 21.50
C MET A 1 -28.56 -12.44 20.12
N ARG A 2 -28.97 -13.39 19.26
CA ARG A 2 -28.49 -13.58 17.87
C ARG A 2 -28.25 -12.31 17.01
N THR A 3 -29.10 -11.29 17.08
CA THR A 3 -28.96 -10.07 16.25
C THR A 3 -27.79 -9.18 16.66
N LYS A 4 -27.42 -9.15 17.95
CA LYS A 4 -26.29 -8.34 18.44
C LYS A 4 -24.95 -8.96 18.05
N ASP A 5 -24.84 -10.28 18.10
CA ASP A 5 -23.62 -11.01 17.70
C ASP A 5 -23.39 -10.88 16.19
N TRP A 6 -24.46 -10.95 15.39
CA TRP A 6 -24.37 -10.74 13.94
C TRP A 6 -23.94 -9.31 13.56
N GLN A 7 -24.44 -8.29 14.25
CA GLN A 7 -23.97 -6.90 14.06
C GLN A 7 -22.50 -6.73 14.45
N ARG A 8 -22.04 -7.44 15.49
CA ARG A 8 -20.65 -7.40 15.94
C ARG A 8 -19.70 -8.04 14.93
N ILE A 9 -20.08 -9.18 14.35
CA ILE A 9 -19.33 -9.83 13.26
C ILE A 9 -19.28 -8.92 12.03
N ARG A 10 -20.42 -8.36 11.61
CA ARG A 10 -20.49 -7.48 10.44
C ARG A 10 -19.61 -6.23 10.58
N SER A 11 -19.64 -5.57 11.74
CA SER A 11 -18.79 -4.40 12.00
C SER A 11 -17.29 -4.73 12.02
N ARG A 12 -16.91 -5.92 12.51
CA ARG A 12 -15.51 -6.40 12.44
C ARG A 12 -15.07 -6.61 10.99
N VAL A 13 -15.91 -7.25 10.17
CA VAL A 13 -15.64 -7.46 8.73
C VAL A 13 -15.52 -6.13 7.98
N GLU A 14 -16.41 -5.17 8.21
CA GLU A 14 -16.33 -3.84 7.60
C GLU A 14 -15.05 -3.09 8.00
N SER A 15 -14.61 -3.23 9.26
CA SER A 15 -13.38 -2.61 9.75
C SER A 15 -12.09 -3.21 9.14
N LEU A 16 -12.12 -4.48 8.76
CA LEU A 16 -11.01 -5.15 8.07
C LEU A 16 -10.97 -4.74 6.60
N ALA A 17 -12.14 -4.68 5.95
CA ALA A 17 -12.27 -4.27 4.55
C ALA A 17 -11.81 -2.81 4.33
N SER A 18 -12.11 -1.89 5.26
CA SER A 18 -11.66 -0.49 5.15
C SER A 18 -10.14 -0.37 5.24
N LYS A 19 -9.52 -1.03 6.23
CA LYS A 19 -8.06 -1.03 6.41
C LYS A 19 -7.34 -1.57 5.20
N ARG A 20 -7.82 -2.68 4.62
CA ARG A 20 -7.23 -3.26 3.41
C ARG A 20 -7.24 -2.29 2.23
N ARG A 21 -8.30 -1.49 2.08
CA ARG A 21 -8.41 -0.49 1.01
C ARG A 21 -7.40 0.64 1.18
N ASP A 22 -7.19 1.12 2.40
CA ASP A 22 -6.25 2.22 2.68
C ASP A 22 -4.79 1.79 2.44
N TYR A 23 -4.40 0.59 2.87
CA TYR A 23 -3.07 0.06 2.58
C TYR A 23 -2.84 -0.20 1.08
N ALA A 24 -3.86 -0.69 0.37
CA ALA A 24 -3.77 -0.87 -1.07
C ALA A 24 -3.61 0.47 -1.80
N ALA A 25 -4.36 1.51 -1.39
CA ALA A 25 -4.23 2.86 -1.94
C ALA A 25 -2.82 3.43 -1.69
N LEU A 26 -2.27 3.23 -0.48
CA LEU A 26 -0.92 3.68 -0.13
C LEU A 26 0.15 2.95 -0.98
N ALA A 27 0.00 1.64 -1.17
CA ALA A 27 0.92 0.85 -2.00
C ALA A 27 0.88 1.31 -3.47
N TRP A 28 -0.31 1.54 -4.03
CA TRP A 28 -0.45 2.05 -5.39
C TRP A 28 0.09 3.48 -5.56
N ALA A 29 -0.10 4.35 -4.56
CA ALA A 29 0.48 5.69 -4.55
C ALA A 29 2.02 5.63 -4.56
N ALA A 30 2.62 4.71 -3.81
CA ALA A 30 4.06 4.49 -3.78
C ALA A 30 4.61 4.00 -5.14
N VAL A 31 3.91 3.08 -5.79
CA VAL A 31 4.24 2.63 -7.16
C VAL A 31 4.15 3.80 -8.15
N GLY A 32 3.09 4.61 -8.06
CA GLY A 32 2.93 5.81 -8.89
C GLY A 32 4.07 6.81 -8.72
N ALA A 33 4.52 7.03 -7.47
CA ALA A 33 5.65 7.91 -7.18
C ALA A 33 6.97 7.39 -7.79
N PHE A 34 7.24 6.09 -7.67
CA PHE A 34 8.42 5.47 -8.27
C PHE A 34 8.41 5.57 -9.81
N VAL A 35 7.27 5.22 -10.43
CA VAL A 35 7.10 5.31 -11.88
C VAL A 35 7.28 6.75 -12.37
N THR A 36 6.71 7.73 -11.65
CA THR A 36 6.88 9.15 -11.97
C THR A 36 8.34 9.58 -11.88
N ALA A 37 9.09 9.12 -10.88
CA ALA A 37 10.53 9.39 -10.76
C ALA A 37 11.31 8.81 -11.95
N VAL A 38 10.98 7.58 -12.39
CA VAL A 38 11.61 6.95 -13.56
C VAL A 38 11.32 7.74 -14.84
N PHE A 39 10.06 8.11 -15.09
CA PHE A 39 9.71 8.93 -16.26
C PHE A 39 10.39 10.29 -16.22
N THR A 40 10.46 10.92 -15.03
CA THR A 40 11.18 12.18 -14.84
C THR A 40 12.68 12.01 -15.12
N ALA A 41 13.29 10.90 -14.73
CA ALA A 41 14.70 10.61 -15.05
C ALA A 41 14.91 10.48 -16.57
N CYS A 42 14.02 9.75 -17.24
CA CYS A 42 14.09 9.53 -18.69
C CYS A 42 13.92 10.84 -19.49
N THR A 43 13.09 11.76 -19.02
CA THR A 43 12.91 13.08 -19.67
C THR A 43 14.00 14.06 -19.28
N TRP A 44 14.49 14.00 -18.04
CA TRP A 44 15.53 14.90 -17.53
C TRP A 44 16.91 14.62 -18.10
N ALA A 45 17.30 13.34 -18.25
CA ALA A 45 18.61 12.97 -18.77
C ALA A 45 18.98 13.62 -20.12
N PRO A 46 18.14 13.56 -21.18
CA PRO A 46 18.45 14.24 -22.43
C PRO A 46 18.44 15.77 -22.29
N ALA A 47 17.51 16.33 -21.50
CA ALA A 47 17.48 17.78 -21.25
C ALA A 47 18.76 18.28 -20.57
N PHE A 48 19.28 17.54 -19.59
CA PHE A 48 20.53 17.86 -18.91
C PHE A 48 21.75 17.73 -19.84
N SER A 49 21.71 16.82 -20.81
CA SER A 49 22.83 16.59 -21.74
C SER A 49 23.11 17.79 -22.67
N ILE A 50 22.07 18.56 -23.02
CA ILE A 50 22.16 19.72 -23.92
C ILE A 50 22.38 21.05 -23.20
N MET A 51 22.35 21.07 -21.86
CA MET A 51 22.55 22.29 -21.07
C MET A 51 24.02 22.72 -21.02
N ASP A 52 24.25 24.04 -20.98
CA ASP A 52 25.56 24.61 -20.73
C ASP A 52 25.97 24.42 -19.25
N ASP A 53 27.27 24.43 -18.96
CA ASP A 53 27.82 24.23 -17.61
C ASP A 53 27.20 25.12 -16.50
N PRO A 54 26.98 26.44 -16.70
CA PRO A 54 26.30 27.25 -15.68
C PRO A 54 24.85 26.83 -15.42
N GLN A 55 24.15 26.32 -16.44
CA GLN A 55 22.79 25.80 -16.29
C GLN A 55 22.79 24.46 -15.56
N LYS A 56 23.73 23.56 -15.90
CA LYS A 56 23.92 22.28 -15.20
C LYS A 56 24.17 22.49 -13.72
N PHE A 57 24.96 23.50 -13.34
CA PHE A 57 25.20 23.83 -11.94
C PHE A 57 23.93 24.34 -11.24
N ALA A 58 23.18 25.24 -11.89
CA ALA A 58 21.93 25.77 -11.35
C ALA A 58 20.87 24.68 -11.10
N PHE A 59 20.84 23.63 -11.92
CA PHE A 59 19.91 22.51 -11.82
C PHE A 59 20.53 21.21 -11.30
N ALA A 60 21.71 21.26 -10.68
CA ALA A 60 22.39 20.07 -10.16
C ALA A 60 21.56 19.33 -9.09
N TRP A 61 20.63 20.02 -8.42
CA TRP A 61 19.75 19.47 -7.40
C TRP A 61 18.67 18.50 -7.94
N VAL A 62 18.37 18.53 -9.24
CA VAL A 62 17.28 17.75 -9.83
C VAL A 62 17.57 16.24 -9.78
N TRP A 63 18.81 15.82 -10.05
CA TRP A 63 19.20 14.42 -9.94
C TRP A 63 19.04 13.84 -8.52
N PRO A 64 19.58 14.49 -7.47
CA PRO A 64 19.30 14.11 -6.09
C PRO A 64 17.81 14.03 -5.76
N ALA A 65 16.99 14.97 -6.26
CA ALA A 65 15.55 14.95 -6.04
C ALA A 65 14.89 13.72 -6.68
N ILE A 66 15.20 13.42 -7.95
CA ILE A 66 14.67 12.24 -8.66
C ILE A 66 15.05 10.95 -7.92
N ILE A 67 16.31 10.82 -7.50
CA ILE A 67 16.78 9.66 -6.74
C ILE A 67 16.04 9.56 -5.39
N GLY A 68 15.91 10.67 -4.67
CA GLY A 68 15.23 10.73 -3.38
C GLY A 68 13.76 10.27 -3.47
N PHE A 69 13.02 10.75 -4.48
CA PHE A 69 11.65 10.31 -4.73
C PHE A 69 11.57 8.82 -5.10
N GLY A 70 12.52 8.33 -5.91
CA GLY A 70 12.60 6.91 -6.24
C GLY A 70 12.82 6.02 -5.01
N VAL A 71 13.77 6.39 -4.14
CA VAL A 71 14.07 5.66 -2.90
C VAL A 71 12.88 5.68 -1.94
N LEU A 72 12.25 6.83 -1.72
CA LEU A 72 11.06 6.93 -0.86
C LEU A 72 9.88 6.10 -1.39
N GLY A 73 9.70 6.06 -2.71
CA GLY A 73 8.72 5.20 -3.37
C GLY A 73 8.99 3.71 -3.08
N ILE A 74 10.24 3.27 -3.23
CA ILE A 74 10.65 1.89 -2.94
C ILE A 74 10.42 1.54 -1.46
N ILE A 75 10.83 2.41 -0.52
CA ILE A 75 10.65 2.18 0.92
C ILE A 75 9.16 2.03 1.24
N THR A 76 8.33 2.91 0.70
CA THR A 76 6.88 2.90 0.97
C THR A 76 6.22 1.66 0.35
N ALA A 77 6.64 1.26 -0.85
CA ALA A 77 6.20 0.02 -1.49
C ALA A 77 6.62 -1.22 -0.68
N ALA A 78 7.84 -1.25 -0.15
CA ALA A 78 8.33 -2.32 0.71
C ALA A 78 7.52 -2.43 2.01
N ILE A 79 7.25 -1.30 2.68
CA ILE A 79 6.39 -1.24 3.87
C ILE A 79 4.98 -1.73 3.53
N GLY A 80 4.41 -1.30 2.40
CA GLY A 80 3.11 -1.75 1.93
C GLY A 80 3.05 -3.26 1.67
N PHE A 81 4.10 -3.83 1.07
CA PHE A 81 4.20 -5.27 0.81
C PHE A 81 4.32 -6.08 2.11
N LEU A 82 5.15 -5.63 3.05
CA LEU A 82 5.28 -6.25 4.38
C LEU A 82 3.97 -6.17 5.17
N ALA A 83 3.33 -5.00 5.18
CA ALA A 83 2.05 -4.79 5.85
C ALA A 83 0.95 -5.66 5.23
N ALA A 84 0.90 -5.80 3.91
CA ALA A 84 -0.04 -6.68 3.23
C ALA A 84 0.18 -8.16 3.59
N GLY A 85 1.44 -8.60 3.70
CA GLY A 85 1.79 -9.96 4.13
C GLY A 85 1.35 -10.27 5.56
N ASP A 86 1.55 -9.33 6.49
CA ASP A 86 1.07 -9.46 7.88
C ASP A 86 -0.46 -9.39 7.98
N PHE A 87 -1.10 -8.51 7.19
CA PHE A 87 -2.56 -8.45 7.12
C PHE A 87 -3.17 -9.74 6.58
N ALA A 88 -2.60 -10.33 5.54
CA ALA A 88 -3.10 -11.59 4.98
C ALA A 88 -3.05 -12.75 5.99
N ARG A 89 -2.03 -12.79 6.85
CA ARG A 89 -1.94 -13.79 7.94
C ARG A 89 -2.99 -13.54 9.01
N ARG A 90 -3.18 -12.28 9.41
CA ARG A 90 -4.19 -11.90 10.41
C ARG A 90 -5.61 -12.08 9.90
N GLU A 91 -5.89 -11.74 8.64
CA GLU A 91 -7.20 -11.98 8.00
C GLU A 91 -7.55 -13.46 7.98
N ARG A 92 -6.60 -14.37 7.70
CA ARG A 92 -6.85 -15.82 7.76
C ARG A 92 -7.20 -16.28 9.17
N ALA A 93 -6.41 -15.88 10.16
CA ALA A 93 -6.65 -16.23 11.56
C ALA A 93 -8.01 -15.69 12.04
N THR A 94 -8.36 -14.44 11.70
CA THR A 94 -9.65 -13.85 12.06
C THR A 94 -10.81 -14.44 11.26
N ALA A 95 -10.61 -14.83 10.01
CA ALA A 95 -11.63 -15.51 9.21
C ALA A 95 -11.93 -16.91 9.77
N GLU A 96 -10.91 -17.66 10.19
CA GLU A 96 -11.07 -18.95 10.88
C GLU A 96 -11.79 -18.77 12.23
N GLU A 97 -11.44 -17.75 13.01
CA GLU A 97 -12.11 -17.42 14.27
C GLU A 97 -13.58 -17.03 14.05
N LEU A 98 -13.88 -16.21 13.04
CA LEU A 98 -15.25 -15.82 12.68
C LEU A 98 -16.07 -16.99 12.12
N LEU A 99 -15.46 -17.88 11.35
CA LEU A 99 -16.12 -19.10 10.86
C LEU A 99 -16.42 -20.05 12.03
N GLY A 100 -15.51 -20.18 12.99
CA GLY A 100 -15.74 -20.92 14.23
C GLY A 100 -16.89 -20.32 15.05
N GLU A 101 -16.90 -19.00 15.26
CA GLU A 101 -18.03 -18.32 15.93
C GLU A 101 -19.36 -18.53 15.17
N MET A 102 -19.33 -18.59 13.83
CA MET A 102 -20.53 -18.84 13.03
C MET A 102 -21.04 -20.29 13.14
N ASP A 103 -20.14 -21.28 13.09
CA ASP A 103 -20.48 -22.70 13.27
C ASP A 103 -20.97 -22.99 14.69
N ASP A 104 -20.48 -22.27 15.71
CA ASP A 104 -21.00 -22.38 17.09
C ASP A 104 -22.43 -21.79 17.22
N ILE A 105 -22.77 -20.75 16.45
CA ILE A 105 -24.11 -20.12 16.46
C ILE A 105 -25.12 -20.91 15.59
N TYR A 106 -24.62 -21.58 14.55
CA TYR A 106 -25.35 -22.49 13.66
C TYR A 106 -24.64 -23.84 13.62
N PRO A 107 -24.87 -24.72 14.61
CA PRO A 107 -24.35 -26.07 14.53
C PRO A 107 -24.87 -26.71 13.25
N GLN A 108 -23.95 -27.09 12.35
CA GLN A 108 -24.27 -27.80 11.13
C GLN A 108 -24.81 -29.18 11.50
N GLY A 109 -26.11 -29.27 11.73
CA GLY A 109 -26.76 -30.51 12.13
C GLY A 109 -28.08 -30.32 12.86
N SER A 110 -29.15 -30.12 12.10
CA SER A 110 -30.47 -30.66 12.42
C SER A 110 -31.03 -31.31 11.17
#